data_AF-N8XFC5-F1
#
_entry.id   AF-N8XFC5-F1
#
_cell.length_a   1.000
_cell.length_b   1.000
_cell.length_c   1.000
_cell.angle_alpha   90.00
_cell.angle_beta   90.00
_cell.angle_gamma   90.00
#
_symmetry.space_group_name_H-M   'P 1'
#
loop_
_entity.id
_entity.type
_entity.pdbx_description
1 polymer ?
#
loop_
_entity_poly.entity_id
_entity_poly.type
_entity_poly.pdbx_seq_one_letter_code
_entity_poly.pdbx_strand_id
1 'polypeptide(L)'
;MLKSLMRWVDSWSTPSALKTQTAENSKIQWLRILPFILLHLACLAVFWVGVSWFAIGFMLAFYLVRMFSITAFFHRYLSHKTFQTSRPVQFLFVLIGTMSAQRGPLWWAAHHRYHHRYTDTLKDPHSSTHGFWYIVKLLYYSYRIRKKLEITHRLSRSTILYAYV
;
A
#
# COMPACT_ATOMS: atom_id res chain seq x y z
N MET A 1 -17.77 -1.55 -25.62
CA MET A 1 -17.49 -2.40 -24.43
C MET A 1 -16.15 -3.13 -24.51
N LEU A 2 -15.85 -3.86 -25.59
CA LEU A 2 -14.58 -4.62 -25.74
C LEU A 2 -13.30 -3.76 -25.59
N LYS A 3 -13.30 -2.53 -26.12
CA LYS A 3 -12.18 -1.57 -25.97
C LYS A 3 -11.97 -1.10 -24.52
N SER A 4 -13.02 -1.07 -23.70
CA SER A 4 -12.88 -0.73 -22.27
C SER A 4 -12.28 -1.89 -21.49
N LEU A 5 -12.71 -3.11 -21.82
CA LEU A 5 -12.16 -4.36 -21.27
C LEU A 5 -10.69 -4.56 -21.66
N MET A 6 -10.35 -4.30 -22.93
CA MET A 6 -8.96 -4.39 -23.40
C MET A 6 -8.06 -3.31 -22.79
N ARG A 7 -8.57 -2.10 -22.51
CA ARG A 7 -7.80 -1.07 -21.77
C ARG A 7 -7.57 -1.43 -20.31
N TRP A 8 -8.46 -2.24 -19.73
CA TRP A 8 -8.29 -2.78 -18.39
C TRP A 8 -7.16 -3.82 -18.37
N VAL A 9 -7.11 -4.73 -19.35
CA VAL A 9 -6.07 -5.76 -19.48
C VAL A 9 -4.75 -5.22 -20.02
N ASP A 10 -4.76 -4.28 -20.96
CA ASP A 10 -3.55 -3.80 -21.63
C ASP A 10 -3.61 -2.29 -21.90
N SER A 11 -2.85 -1.52 -21.11
CA SER A 11 -2.87 -0.06 -21.11
C SER A 11 -1.95 0.61 -22.13
N TRP A 12 -1.74 -0.01 -23.29
CA TRP A 12 -0.91 0.52 -24.40
C TRP A 12 -1.37 1.90 -24.93
N SER A 13 -2.48 2.44 -24.42
CA SER A 13 -3.03 3.78 -24.69
C SER A 13 -2.65 4.85 -23.66
N THR A 14 -1.56 4.71 -22.89
CA THR A 14 -1.03 5.84 -22.12
C THR A 14 -0.56 6.94 -23.08
N PRO A 15 -1.03 8.20 -22.97
CA PRO A 15 -0.49 9.31 -23.74
C PRO A 15 1.03 9.36 -23.62
N SER A 16 1.73 9.68 -24.70
CA SER A 16 3.20 9.73 -24.78
C SER A 16 3.84 10.54 -23.64
N ALA A 17 3.14 11.56 -23.16
CA ALA A 17 3.52 12.39 -22.00
C ALA A 17 3.61 11.61 -20.67
N LEU A 18 2.78 10.58 -20.44
CA LEU A 18 2.87 9.68 -19.28
C LEU A 18 4.06 8.71 -19.39
N LYS A 19 4.38 8.26 -20.61
CA LYS A 19 5.53 7.40 -20.88
C LYS A 19 6.84 8.13 -20.53
N THR A 20 6.93 9.43 -20.84
CA THR A 20 8.08 10.27 -20.50
C THR A 20 8.20 10.55 -19.00
N GLN A 21 7.10 10.87 -18.29
CA GLN A 21 7.16 11.11 -16.83
C GLN A 21 7.43 9.85 -16.00
N THR A 22 6.92 8.69 -16.44
CA THR A 22 7.16 7.41 -15.75
C THR A 22 8.56 6.86 -16.05
N ALA A 23 9.09 7.01 -17.28
CA ALA A 23 10.42 6.54 -17.65
C ALA A 23 11.56 7.27 -16.91
N GLU A 24 11.44 8.58 -16.67
CA GLU A 24 12.50 9.38 -16.03
C GLU A 24 12.77 9.05 -14.55
N ASN A 25 11.79 8.50 -13.81
CA ASN A 25 11.92 8.28 -12.34
C ASN A 25 11.70 6.83 -11.88
N SER A 26 11.50 5.89 -12.79
CA SER A 26 11.18 4.50 -12.45
C SER A 26 12.44 3.62 -12.41
N LYS A 27 13.17 3.67 -11.28
CA LYS A 27 14.21 2.66 -10.99
C LYS A 27 13.56 1.44 -10.31
N ILE A 28 13.75 0.25 -10.88
CA ILE A 28 13.31 -1.01 -10.28
C ILE A 28 14.11 -1.23 -8.99
N GLN A 29 13.42 -1.45 -7.87
CA GLN A 29 14.07 -1.65 -6.58
C GLN A 29 14.18 -3.13 -6.23
N TRP A 30 15.09 -3.84 -6.90
CA TRP A 30 15.27 -5.29 -6.75
C TRP A 30 15.36 -5.76 -5.29
N LEU A 31 16.09 -5.05 -4.43
CA LEU A 31 16.20 -5.37 -2.99
C LEU A 31 14.84 -5.38 -2.25
N ARG A 32 13.86 -4.60 -2.71
CA ARG A 32 12.52 -4.58 -2.12
C ARG A 32 11.61 -5.63 -2.73
N ILE A 33 11.86 -6.01 -3.97
CA ILE A 33 11.02 -6.93 -4.75
C ILE A 33 11.36 -8.38 -4.41
N LEU A 34 12.65 -8.67 -4.29
CA LEU A 34 13.16 -10.02 -4.12
C LEU A 34 12.53 -10.76 -2.91
N PRO A 35 12.35 -10.14 -1.73
CA PRO A 35 11.65 -10.79 -0.62
C PRO A 35 10.21 -11.21 -0.95
N PHE A 36 9.47 -10.42 -1.74
CA PHE A 36 8.11 -10.78 -2.15
C PHE A 36 8.13 -11.95 -3.13
N ILE A 37 9.04 -11.97 -4.11
CA ILE A 37 9.18 -13.09 -5.05
C ILE A 37 9.48 -14.37 -4.27
N LEU A 38 10.48 -14.33 -3.39
CA LEU A 38 10.86 -15.48 -2.56
C LEU A 38 9.70 -15.96 -1.69
N LEU A 39 8.93 -15.05 -1.09
CA LEU A 39 7.76 -15.40 -0.28
C LEU A 39 6.69 -16.14 -1.08
N HIS A 40 6.42 -15.76 -2.34
CA HIS A 40 5.45 -16.46 -3.18
C HIS A 40 5.97 -17.81 -3.66
N LEU A 41 7.25 -17.89 -4.01
CA LEU A 41 7.88 -19.17 -4.39
C LEU A 41 7.92 -20.15 -3.22
N ALA A 42 8.12 -19.65 -1.99
CA ALA A 42 8.11 -20.48 -0.78
C ALA A 42 6.76 -21.19 -0.55
N CYS A 43 5.64 -20.67 -1.07
CA CYS A 43 4.35 -21.36 -1.01
C CYS A 43 4.37 -22.73 -1.72
N LEU A 44 5.21 -22.90 -2.75
CA LEU A 44 5.35 -24.16 -3.47
C LEU A 44 6.01 -25.26 -2.62
N ALA A 45 6.69 -24.90 -1.53
CA ALA A 45 7.26 -25.88 -0.61
C ALA A 45 6.19 -26.78 0.04
N VAL A 46 4.91 -26.38 0.00
CA VAL A 46 3.79 -27.19 0.51
C VAL A 46 3.72 -28.59 -0.11
N PHE A 47 4.15 -28.76 -1.36
CA PHE A 47 4.19 -30.07 -2.02
C PHE A 47 5.25 -31.00 -1.42
N TRP A 48 6.22 -30.46 -0.70
CA TRP A 48 7.29 -31.19 -0.04
C TRP A 48 7.02 -31.41 1.46
N VAL A 49 6.65 -30.34 2.19
CA VAL A 49 6.42 -30.42 3.64
C VAL A 49 5.00 -30.84 4.03
N GLY A 50 4.06 -30.88 3.08
CA GLY A 50 2.66 -31.17 3.35
C GLY A 50 1.91 -30.01 4.01
N VAL A 51 0.67 -30.28 4.43
CA VAL A 51 -0.25 -29.27 4.98
C VAL A 51 -0.45 -29.50 6.48
N SER A 52 -0.28 -28.44 7.27
CA SER A 52 -0.55 -28.43 8.71
C SER A 52 -1.81 -27.63 9.03
N TRP A 53 -2.77 -28.26 9.72
CA TRP A 53 -3.99 -27.59 10.18
C TRP A 53 -3.71 -26.44 11.15
N PHE A 54 -2.68 -26.59 11.99
CA PHE A 54 -2.22 -25.51 12.86
C PHE A 54 -1.72 -24.33 12.03
N ALA A 55 -0.92 -24.58 10.99
CA ALA A 55 -0.42 -23.52 10.10
C ALA A 55 -1.56 -22.77 9.38
N ILE A 56 -2.58 -23.50 8.93
CA ILE A 56 -3.79 -22.89 8.33
C ILE A 56 -4.52 -22.01 9.35
N GLY A 57 -4.77 -22.53 10.56
CA GLY A 57 -5.43 -21.77 11.62
C GLY A 57 -4.66 -20.51 12.01
N PHE A 58 -3.34 -20.64 12.16
CA PHE A 58 -2.45 -19.52 12.45
C PHE A 58 -2.46 -18.47 11.32
N MET A 59 -2.36 -18.91 10.07
CA MET A 59 -2.44 -18.04 8.89
C MET A 59 -3.75 -17.26 8.86
N LEU A 60 -4.89 -17.93 9.07
CA LEU A 60 -6.21 -17.29 9.04
C LEU A 60 -6.36 -16.28 10.18
N ALA A 61 -5.98 -16.66 11.41
CA ALA A 61 -6.04 -15.76 12.56
C ALA A 61 -5.20 -14.49 12.32
N PHE A 62 -3.93 -14.64 11.91
CA PHE A 62 -3.06 -13.51 11.63
C PHE A 62 -3.47 -12.71 10.40
N TYR A 63 -4.12 -13.34 9.42
CA TYR A 63 -4.71 -12.61 8.29
C TYR A 63 -5.81 -11.66 8.78
N LEU A 64 -6.75 -12.15 9.59
CA LEU A 64 -7.86 -11.36 10.10
C LEU A 64 -7.40 -10.21 10.99
N VAL A 65 -6.48 -10.47 11.94
CA VAL A 65 -5.95 -9.42 12.84
C VAL A 65 -5.21 -8.35 12.04
N ARG A 66 -4.40 -8.73 11.04
CA ARG A 66 -3.70 -7.75 10.18
C ARG A 66 -4.66 -6.98 9.29
N MET A 67 -5.67 -7.63 8.70
CA MET A 67 -6.71 -6.97 7.91
C MET A 67 -7.48 -5.94 8.74
N PHE A 68 -7.85 -6.29 9.97
CA PHE A 68 -8.46 -5.35 10.90
C PHE A 68 -7.51 -4.18 11.20
N SER A 69 -6.23 -4.44 11.48
CA SER A 69 -5.24 -3.40 11.76
C SER A 69 -5.08 -2.41 10.60
N ILE A 70 -5.02 -2.89 9.35
CA ILE A 70 -4.93 -2.02 8.17
C ILE A 70 -6.22 -1.21 7.99
N THR A 71 -7.38 -1.86 8.04
CA THR A 71 -8.67 -1.20 7.76
C THR A 71 -9.13 -0.25 8.87
N ALA A 72 -8.96 -0.61 10.14
CA ALA A 72 -9.35 0.22 11.27
C ALA A 72 -8.27 1.26 11.61
N PHE A 73 -6.99 0.89 11.63
CA PHE A 73 -5.96 1.79 12.15
C PHE A 73 -5.20 2.54 11.05
N PHE A 74 -4.75 1.87 9.99
CA PHE A 74 -4.05 2.60 8.91
C PHE A 74 -5.03 3.45 8.10
N HIS A 75 -6.17 2.87 7.74
CA HIS A 75 -7.18 3.56 6.94
C HIS A 75 -8.04 4.51 7.78
N ARG A 76 -8.90 3.99 8.66
CA ARG A 76 -9.90 4.80 9.38
C ARG A 76 -9.31 5.74 10.43
N TYR A 77 -8.35 5.28 11.23
CA TYR A 77 -7.72 6.10 12.27
C TYR A 77 -6.68 7.06 11.70
N LEU A 78 -5.58 6.54 11.12
CA LEU A 78 -4.47 7.37 10.67
C LEU A 78 -4.81 8.22 9.44
N SER A 79 -5.57 7.70 8.49
CA SER A 79 -5.82 8.41 7.23
C SER A 79 -7.04 9.32 7.32
N HIS A 80 -8.11 8.87 7.95
CA HIS A 80 -9.39 9.59 7.98
C HIS A 80 -9.80 10.15 9.34
N LYS A 81 -9.08 9.83 10.43
CA LYS A 81 -9.36 10.32 11.80
C LYS A 81 -10.82 10.10 12.24
N THR A 82 -11.39 8.97 11.89
CA THR A 82 -12.82 8.67 12.11
C THR A 82 -13.19 8.32 13.56
N PHE A 83 -12.20 8.00 14.40
CA PHE A 83 -12.41 7.70 15.82
C PHE A 83 -11.16 8.04 16.64
N GLN A 84 -11.31 8.06 17.97
CA GLN A 84 -10.23 8.23 18.94
C GLN A 84 -10.10 6.97 19.81
N THR A 85 -8.90 6.67 20.28
CA THR A 85 -8.64 5.51 21.14
C THR A 85 -7.41 5.74 22.02
N SER A 86 -7.19 4.91 23.04
CA SER A 86 -6.08 5.07 23.98
C SER A 86 -4.72 4.78 23.31
N ARG A 87 -3.65 5.41 23.81
CA ARG A 87 -2.30 5.24 23.25
C ARG A 87 -1.81 3.80 23.17
N PRO A 88 -2.06 2.92 24.18
CA PRO A 88 -1.66 1.52 24.09
C PRO A 88 -2.35 0.81 22.92
N VAL A 89 -3.64 1.07 22.72
CA VAL A 89 -4.41 0.50 21.59
C VAL A 89 -3.88 1.02 20.26
N GLN A 90 -3.60 2.31 20.16
CA GLN A 90 -2.97 2.90 18.97
C GLN A 90 -1.64 2.22 18.65
N PHE A 91 -0.75 2.11 19.65
CA PHE A 91 0.58 1.50 19.48
C PHE A 91 0.47 0.05 19.04
N LEU A 92 -0.36 -0.75 19.73
CA LEU A 92 -0.55 -2.17 19.45
C LEU A 92 -1.01 -2.40 18.01
N PHE A 93 -2.09 -1.75 17.58
CA PHE A 93 -2.62 -2.00 16.24
C PHE A 93 -1.82 -1.32 15.13
N VAL A 94 -1.11 -0.24 15.41
CA VAL A 94 -0.13 0.30 14.45
C VAL A 94 1.03 -0.67 14.28
N LEU A 95 1.54 -1.26 15.37
CA LEU A 95 2.59 -2.28 15.33
C LEU A 95 2.13 -3.55 14.59
N ILE A 96 0.92 -4.04 14.85
CA ILE A 96 0.40 -5.19 14.12
C ILE A 96 0.20 -4.84 12.63
N GLY A 97 -0.25 -3.61 12.33
CA GLY A 97 -0.39 -3.12 10.96
C GLY A 97 0.92 -3.16 10.17
N THR A 98 2.07 -2.85 10.79
CA THR A 98 3.37 -2.91 10.10
C THR A 98 3.79 -4.33 9.71
N MET A 99 3.26 -5.36 10.38
CA MET A 99 3.45 -6.78 10.00
C MET A 99 2.77 -7.16 8.68
N SER A 100 2.00 -6.25 8.07
CA SER A 100 1.39 -6.44 6.75
C SER A 100 2.33 -6.12 5.58
N ALA A 101 3.57 -5.67 5.86
CA ALA A 101 4.57 -5.30 4.85
C ALA A 101 4.10 -4.21 3.84
N GLN A 102 3.15 -3.33 4.23
CA GLN A 102 2.60 -2.25 3.40
C GLN A 102 3.33 -0.90 3.56
N ARG A 103 4.63 -0.93 3.87
CA ARG A 103 5.45 0.22 4.30
C ARG A 103 4.98 0.83 5.62
N GLY A 104 5.63 1.92 6.05
CA GLY A 104 5.38 2.56 7.34
C GLY A 104 4.01 3.25 7.42
N PRO A 105 3.41 3.35 8.62
CA PRO A 105 2.05 3.87 8.83
C PRO A 105 1.85 5.30 8.35
N LEU A 106 2.85 6.17 8.57
CA LEU A 106 2.81 7.56 8.10
C LEU A 106 2.89 7.66 6.57
N TRP A 107 3.70 6.80 5.95
CA TRP A 107 3.79 6.75 4.50
C TRP A 107 2.47 6.29 3.91
N TRP A 108 1.88 5.24 4.48
CA TRP A 108 0.59 4.69 4.06
C TRP A 108 -0.50 5.75 4.15
N ALA A 109 -0.64 6.43 5.29
CA ALA A 109 -1.66 7.45 5.47
C ALA A 109 -1.49 8.66 4.54
N ALA A 110 -0.25 9.09 4.29
CA ALA A 110 0.02 10.16 3.34
C ALA A 110 -0.35 9.76 1.91
N HIS A 111 0.02 8.55 1.48
CA HIS A 111 -0.32 8.03 0.16
C HIS A 111 -1.82 7.86 -0.02
N HIS A 112 -2.50 7.35 1.01
CA HIS A 112 -3.94 7.13 1.00
C HIS A 112 -4.72 8.45 0.89
N ARG A 113 -4.34 9.48 1.64
CA ARG A 113 -4.93 10.82 1.52
C ARG A 113 -4.62 11.47 0.17
N TYR A 114 -3.43 11.21 -0.37
CA TYR A 114 -3.05 11.70 -1.69
C TYR A 114 -3.89 11.06 -2.79
N HIS A 115 -4.09 9.73 -2.73
CA HIS A 115 -5.01 8.99 -3.59
C HIS A 115 -6.41 9.61 -3.54
N HIS A 116 -7.04 9.73 -2.37
CA HIS A 116 -8.37 10.34 -2.24
C HIS A 116 -8.48 11.78 -2.74
N ARG A 117 -7.39 12.57 -2.68
CA ARG A 117 -7.40 13.96 -3.17
C ARG A 117 -7.33 14.03 -4.70
N TYR A 118 -6.73 13.04 -5.34
CA TYR A 118 -6.43 13.05 -6.77
C TYR A 118 -7.06 11.87 -7.52
N THR A 119 -8.03 11.18 -6.91
CA THR A 119 -8.69 9.99 -7.44
C THR A 119 -9.07 10.17 -8.90
N ASP A 120 -8.79 9.16 -9.71
CA ASP A 120 -9.09 9.10 -11.15
C ASP A 120 -8.44 10.22 -12.00
N THR A 121 -7.47 10.95 -11.44
CA THR A 121 -6.64 11.90 -12.18
C THR A 121 -5.27 11.29 -12.51
N LEU A 122 -4.55 11.90 -13.46
CA LEU A 122 -3.17 11.52 -13.81
C LEU A 122 -2.17 11.64 -12.64
N LYS A 123 -2.56 12.33 -11.56
CA LYS A 123 -1.73 12.49 -10.36
C LYS A 123 -1.91 11.33 -9.40
N ASP A 124 -2.98 10.55 -9.49
CA ASP A 124 -3.21 9.42 -8.61
C ASP A 124 -2.44 8.18 -9.10
N PRO A 125 -1.43 7.72 -8.35
CA PRO A 125 -0.66 6.55 -8.73
C PRO A 125 -1.49 5.26 -8.75
N HIS A 126 -2.65 5.23 -8.09
CA HIS A 126 -3.57 4.10 -8.10
C HIS A 126 -4.74 4.27 -9.09
N SER A 127 -4.71 5.31 -9.93
CA SER A 127 -5.79 5.57 -10.86
C SER A 127 -5.98 4.40 -11.83
N SER A 128 -7.23 3.93 -11.92
CA SER A 128 -7.64 2.86 -12.83
C SER A 128 -7.38 3.20 -14.31
N THR A 129 -7.25 4.50 -14.62
CA THR A 129 -6.95 5.02 -15.95
C THR A 129 -5.55 4.65 -16.47
N HIS A 130 -4.65 4.20 -15.60
CA HIS A 130 -3.32 3.69 -15.98
C HIS A 130 -3.32 2.20 -16.41
N GLY A 131 -4.43 1.48 -16.20
CA GLY A 131 -4.61 0.06 -16.51
C GLY A 131 -4.01 -0.92 -15.49
N PHE A 132 -4.44 -2.17 -15.56
CA PHE A 132 -4.19 -3.20 -14.53
C PHE A 132 -2.69 -3.42 -14.24
N TRP A 133 -1.87 -3.60 -15.29
CA TRP A 133 -0.45 -3.87 -15.13
C TRP A 133 0.36 -2.70 -14.55
N TYR A 134 -0.12 -1.46 -14.69
CA TYR A 134 0.52 -0.30 -14.06
C TYR A 134 0.33 -0.31 -12.55
N ILE A 135 -0.87 -0.67 -12.08
CA ILE A 135 -1.17 -0.81 -10.65
C ILE A 135 -0.29 -1.92 -10.05
N VAL A 136 -0.14 -3.04 -10.77
CA VAL A 136 0.78 -4.12 -10.39
C VAL A 136 2.23 -3.61 -10.35
N LYS A 137 2.69 -2.86 -11.36
CA LYS A 137 4.02 -2.24 -11.39
C LYS A 137 4.27 -1.31 -10.20
N LEU A 138 3.24 -0.63 -9.68
CA LEU A 138 3.37 0.28 -8.55
C LEU A 138 3.87 -0.41 -7.26
N LEU A 139 3.65 -1.72 -7.14
CA LEU A 139 4.21 -2.54 -6.06
C LEU A 139 5.75 -2.65 -6.14
N TYR A 140 6.29 -2.64 -7.36
CA TYR A 140 7.70 -2.89 -7.67
C TYR A 140 8.52 -1.61 -7.84
N TYR A 141 7.85 -0.50 -8.19
CA TYR A 141 8.50 0.79 -8.41
C TYR A 141 8.43 1.68 -7.17
N SER A 142 9.54 2.36 -6.90
CA SER A 142 9.52 3.47 -5.96
C SER A 142 8.87 4.68 -6.63
N TYR A 143 7.55 4.83 -6.50
CA TYR A 143 6.96 6.13 -6.71
C TYR A 143 7.42 7.04 -5.55
N ARG A 144 8.50 7.77 -5.79
CA ARG A 144 8.91 8.84 -4.89
C ARG A 144 7.92 9.96 -5.14
N ILE A 145 6.92 10.11 -4.26
CA ILE A 145 6.14 11.35 -4.17
C ILE A 145 7.14 12.43 -3.75
N ARG A 146 7.92 12.93 -4.70
CA ARG A 146 8.91 13.98 -4.49
C ARG A 146 8.20 15.29 -4.77
N LYS A 147 7.22 15.65 -3.93
CA LYS A 147 6.84 17.05 -3.77
C LYS A 147 6.21 17.33 -2.41
N LYS A 148 6.97 18.13 -1.66
CA LYS A 148 6.68 18.81 -0.40
C LYS A 148 6.56 17.94 0.86
N LEU A 149 7.69 17.92 1.58
CA LEU A 149 7.87 17.68 3.02
C LEU A 149 6.90 18.46 3.95
N GLU A 150 6.02 19.32 3.44
CA GLU A 150 5.01 20.03 4.23
C GLU A 150 3.90 19.10 4.77
N ILE A 151 3.55 18.01 4.07
CA ILE A 151 2.49 17.09 4.54
C ILE A 151 3.00 16.21 5.69
N THR A 152 4.25 15.74 5.62
CA THR A 152 4.87 14.94 6.68
C THR A 152 5.07 15.74 7.95
N HIS A 153 5.45 17.02 7.85
CA HIS A 153 5.53 17.92 9.01
C HIS A 153 4.16 18.15 9.68
N ARG A 154 3.08 18.30 8.89
CA ARG A 154 1.70 18.47 9.42
C ARG A 154 1.14 17.19 10.04
N LEU A 155 1.53 16.03 9.52
CA LEU A 155 1.22 14.72 10.09
C LEU A 155 2.00 14.48 11.39
N SER A 156 3.30 14.80 11.45
CA SER A 156 4.07 14.70 12.70
C SER A 156 3.47 15.61 13.76
N ARG A 157 3.13 16.87 13.44
CA ARG A 157 2.53 17.79 14.42
C ARG A 157 1.15 17.36 14.87
N SER A 158 0.30 16.85 13.99
CA SER A 158 -1.03 16.40 14.42
C SER A 158 -1.00 15.05 15.15
N THR A 159 -0.23 14.07 14.70
CA THR A 159 -0.08 12.79 15.42
C THR A 159 0.66 12.97 16.75
N ILE A 160 1.64 13.89 16.83
CA ILE A 160 2.32 14.24 18.08
C ILE A 160 1.42 15.11 18.98
N LEU A 161 0.58 16.02 18.47
CA LEU A 161 -0.35 16.77 19.33
C LEU A 161 -1.41 15.85 19.98
N TYR A 162 -1.93 14.85 19.27
CA TYR A 162 -2.77 13.80 19.90
C TYR A 162 -1.96 12.80 20.73
N ALA A 163 -0.63 12.91 20.68
CA ALA A 163 0.29 12.26 21.58
C ALA A 163 0.58 13.13 22.83
N TYR A 164 -0.07 14.28 23.01
CA TYR A 164 0.09 15.16 24.19
C TYR A 164 -1.23 15.73 24.74
N VAL A 165 -2.38 15.25 24.24
CA VAL A 165 -3.72 15.44 24.82
C VAL A 165 -4.31 14.06 24.99
#